data_AF-A0A357G164-F1
#
_entry.id   AF-A0A357G164-F1
#
_cell.length_a   1.000
_cell.length_b   1.000
_cell.length_c   1.000
_cell.angle_alpha   90.00
_cell.angle_beta   90.00
_cell.angle_gamma   90.00
#
_symmetry.space_group_name_H-M   'P 1'
#
loop_
_entity.id
_entity.type
_entity.pdbx_description
1 polymer ?
#
loop_
_entity_poly.entity_id
_entity_poly.type
_entity_poly.pdbx_seq_one_letter_code
_entity_poly.pdbx_strand_id
1 'polypeptide(L)'
;MADLPPTRNPEEFKNSTAATLRTLAGRKDLDVTFSAAEPPIGKITSETRPRLPVPAHDMNPQSLRLIRGCADAHALFIAHHDKKLHAATRP
;
A
#
# COMPACT_ATOMS: atom_id res chain seq x y z
N MET A 1 -22.93 20.92 -15.42
CA MET A 1 -23.19 19.47 -15.54
C MET A 1 -22.17 18.79 -14.62
N ALA A 2 -22.56 18.55 -13.37
CA ALA A 2 -21.66 17.99 -12.37
C ALA A 2 -21.32 16.56 -12.79
N ASP A 3 -20.05 16.32 -13.11
CA ASP A 3 -19.52 14.98 -13.29
C ASP A 3 -19.74 14.25 -11.97
N LEU A 4 -20.65 13.28 -11.97
CA LEU A 4 -20.85 12.41 -10.82
C LEU A 4 -19.49 11.75 -10.59
N PRO A 5 -18.89 11.81 -9.38
CA PRO A 5 -17.64 11.09 -9.15
C PRO A 5 -17.88 9.63 -9.55
N PRO A 6 -16.97 8.99 -10.31
CA PRO A 6 -17.12 7.57 -10.62
C PRO A 6 -17.41 6.88 -9.30
N THR A 7 -18.47 6.05 -9.27
CA THR A 7 -18.80 5.25 -8.10
C THR A 7 -17.52 4.58 -7.66
N ARG A 8 -16.91 5.06 -6.57
CA ARG A 8 -15.58 4.62 -6.15
C ARG A 8 -15.72 3.19 -5.65
N ASN A 9 -15.50 2.24 -6.54
CA ASN A 9 -15.56 0.82 -6.23
C ASN A 9 -14.34 0.46 -5.35
N PRO A 10 -14.54 -0.01 -4.11
CA PRO A 10 -13.44 -0.37 -3.22
C PRO A 10 -12.52 -1.43 -3.82
N GLU A 11 -13.05 -2.37 -4.61
CA GLU A 11 -12.26 -3.44 -5.22
C GLU A 11 -11.37 -2.89 -6.36
N GLU A 12 -11.88 -1.97 -7.18
CA GLU A 12 -11.05 -1.30 -8.20
C GLU A 12 -9.92 -0.49 -7.57
N PHE A 13 -10.21 0.20 -6.46
CA PHE A 13 -9.19 0.94 -5.72
C PHE A 13 -8.11 0.00 -5.14
N LYS A 14 -8.51 -1.10 -4.52
CA LYS A 14 -7.60 -2.13 -4.00
C LYS A 14 -6.75 -2.72 -5.11
N ASN A 15 -7.36 -3.12 -6.23
CA ASN A 15 -6.68 -3.70 -7.39
C ASN A 15 -5.64 -2.74 -7.99
N SER A 16 -6.03 -1.48 -8.22
CA SER A 16 -5.15 -0.45 -8.77
C SER A 16 -3.98 -0.13 -7.82
N THR A 17 -4.25 -0.05 -6.52
CA THR A 17 -3.23 0.18 -5.49
C THR A 17 -2.26 -0.99 -5.41
N ALA A 18 -2.75 -2.23 -5.41
CA ALA A 18 -1.93 -3.42 -5.38
C ALA A 18 -1.06 -3.57 -6.64
N ALA A 19 -1.62 -3.29 -7.83
CA ALA A 19 -0.87 -3.28 -9.08
C ALA A 19 0.25 -2.23 -9.05
N THR A 20 -0.03 -1.06 -8.49
CA THR A 20 1.00 -0.02 -8.39
C THR A 20 2.10 -0.39 -7.40
N LEU A 21 1.75 -0.94 -6.24
CA LEU A 21 2.74 -1.41 -5.26
C LEU A 21 3.72 -2.38 -5.92
N ARG A 22 3.20 -3.41 -6.63
CA ARG A 22 4.01 -4.37 -7.37
C ARG A 22 4.93 -3.71 -8.40
N THR A 23 4.40 -2.73 -9.12
CA THR A 23 5.13 -2.02 -10.16
C THR A 23 6.28 -1.19 -9.58
N LEU A 24 6.00 -0.38 -8.56
CA LEU A 24 7.00 0.45 -7.88
C LEU A 24 8.05 -0.40 -7.16
N ALA A 25 7.63 -1.52 -6.56
CA ALA A 25 8.54 -2.46 -5.92
C ALA A 25 9.42 -3.23 -6.93
N GLY A 26 9.10 -3.18 -8.23
CA GLY A 26 9.74 -4.02 -9.25
C GLY A 26 9.50 -5.53 -9.05
N ARG A 27 8.43 -5.91 -8.34
CA ARG A 27 8.14 -7.29 -7.91
C ARG A 27 6.71 -7.67 -8.22
N LYS A 28 6.51 -8.43 -9.31
CA LYS A 28 5.18 -8.88 -9.76
C LYS A 28 4.55 -9.96 -8.88
N ASP A 29 5.36 -10.69 -8.13
CA ASP A 29 5.01 -11.85 -7.33
C ASP A 29 4.57 -11.51 -5.90
N LEU A 30 4.50 -10.22 -5.55
CA LEU A 30 4.03 -9.80 -4.23
C LEU A 30 2.55 -10.16 -4.04
N ASP A 31 2.27 -10.82 -2.92
CA ASP A 31 0.90 -11.12 -2.49
C ASP A 31 0.38 -9.97 -1.61
N VAL A 32 -0.11 -8.92 -2.27
CA VAL A 32 -0.65 -7.74 -1.61
C VAL A 32 -2.01 -8.09 -1.01
N THR A 33 -2.12 -7.96 0.33
CA THR A 33 -3.36 -8.25 1.07
C THR A 33 -3.92 -6.99 1.71
N PHE A 34 -5.20 -7.00 2.05
CA PHE A 34 -5.87 -5.90 2.75
C PHE A 34 -6.47 -6.40 4.08
N SER A 35 -6.33 -5.63 5.15
CA SER A 35 -6.87 -5.99 6.47
C SER A 35 -7.36 -4.77 7.23
N ALA A 36 -8.48 -4.91 7.94
CA ALA A 36 -8.98 -3.89 8.87
C ALA A 36 -8.10 -3.72 10.11
N ALA A 37 -7.29 -4.73 10.44
CA ALA A 37 -6.35 -4.68 11.56
C ALA A 37 -5.01 -4.01 11.19
N GLU A 38 -4.78 -3.69 9.91
CA GLU A 38 -3.54 -3.06 9.47
C GLU A 38 -3.61 -1.54 9.70
N PRO A 39 -2.74 -0.96 10.57
CA PRO A 39 -2.74 0.47 10.83
C PRO A 39 -2.14 1.25 9.64
N PRO A 40 -2.68 2.44 9.29
CA PRO A 40 -2.21 3.24 8.15
C PRO A 40 -0.94 4.05 8.49
N ILE A 41 0.10 3.39 9.02
CA ILE A 41 1.37 4.02 9.43
C ILE A 41 2.54 3.72 8.48
N GLY A 42 2.30 2.98 7.39
CA GLY A 42 3.31 2.69 6.35
C GLY A 42 4.44 1.74 6.77
N LYS A 43 4.37 1.12 7.96
CA LYS A 43 5.35 0.15 8.43
C LYS A 43 5.07 -1.23 7.82
N ILE A 44 6.04 -1.77 7.08
CA ILE A 44 5.90 -3.09 6.48
C ILE A 44 6.11 -4.21 7.51
N THR A 45 5.32 -5.28 7.41
CA THR A 45 5.46 -6.48 8.24
C THR A 45 6.03 -7.68 7.47
N SER A 46 5.87 -7.70 6.14
CA SER A 46 6.40 -8.74 5.24
C SER A 46 6.73 -8.17 3.88
N GLU A 47 7.93 -8.47 3.37
CA GLU A 47 8.38 -8.05 2.03
C GLU A 47 7.78 -8.88 0.89
N THR A 48 7.30 -10.09 1.14
CA THR A 48 6.70 -10.96 0.12
C THR A 48 5.18 -10.91 0.12
N ARG A 49 4.59 -10.64 1.29
CA ARG A 49 3.14 -10.54 1.50
C ARG A 49 2.77 -9.23 2.19
N PRO A 50 3.02 -8.06 1.56
CA PRO A 50 2.72 -6.78 2.16
C PRO A 50 1.21 -6.67 2.44
N ARG A 51 0.86 -6.13 3.60
CA ARG A 51 -0.51 -5.96 4.06
C ARG A 51 -0.82 -4.47 4.12
N LEU A 52 -1.94 -4.07 3.52
CA LEU A 52 -2.42 -2.69 3.48
C LEU A 52 -3.70 -2.53 4.31
N PRO A 53 -3.99 -1.32 4.80
CA PRO A 53 -5.27 -1.02 5.40
C PRO A 53 -6.41 -1.12 4.37
N VAL A 54 -7.59 -1.55 4.81
CA VAL A 54 -8.79 -1.52 3.97
C VAL A 54 -9.29 -0.08 3.79
N PRO A 55 -9.85 0.27 2.62
CA PRO A 55 -10.55 1.54 2.45
C PRO A 55 -11.77 1.62 3.37
N ALA A 56 -12.01 2.81 3.92
CA ALA A 56 -13.22 3.10 4.67
C ALA A 56 -14.47 2.91 3.80
N HIS A 57 -15.59 2.54 4.41
CA HIS A 57 -16.85 2.28 3.71
C HIS A 57 -17.35 3.48 2.89
N ASP A 58 -17.10 4.70 3.39
CA ASP A 58 -17.46 5.96 2.73
C ASP A 58 -16.49 6.37 1.61
N MET A 59 -15.41 5.59 1.38
CA MET A 59 -14.38 5.87 0.38
C MET A 59 -13.85 7.31 0.47
N ASN A 60 -13.75 7.85 1.69
CA ASN A 60 -13.36 9.24 1.87
C ASN A 60 -11.95 9.53 1.31
N PRO A 61 -11.72 10.69 0.67
CA PRO A 61 -10.45 10.97 0.02
C PRO A 61 -9.22 10.92 0.94
N GLN A 62 -9.37 11.25 2.23
CA GLN A 62 -8.27 11.25 3.18
C GLN A 62 -7.78 9.83 3.49
N SER A 63 -8.71 8.92 3.75
CA SER A 63 -8.43 7.49 3.95
C SER A 63 -7.77 6.86 2.73
N LEU A 64 -8.30 7.14 1.52
CA LEU A 64 -7.71 6.60 0.28
C LEU A 64 -6.28 7.09 0.06
N ARG A 65 -6.00 8.37 0.36
CA ARG A 65 -4.63 8.92 0.30
C ARG A 65 -3.69 8.22 1.27
N LEU A 66 -4.14 7.92 2.49
CA LEU A 66 -3.33 7.21 3.48
C LEU A 66 -2.99 5.79 3.03
N ILE A 67 -3.97 5.04 2.51
CA ILE A 67 -3.74 3.67 2.01
C ILE A 67 -2.76 3.69 0.85
N ARG A 68 -2.90 4.68 -0.05
CA ARG A 68 -1.97 4.86 -1.15
C ARG A 68 -0.56 5.16 -0.67
N GLY A 69 -0.41 6.06 0.31
CA GLY A 69 0.87 6.37 0.93
C GLY A 69 1.52 5.15 1.58
N CYS A 70 0.73 4.28 2.24
CA CYS A 70 1.24 3.02 2.80
C CYS A 70 1.75 2.09 1.70
N ALA A 71 1.02 1.98 0.59
CA ALA A 71 1.43 1.16 -0.56
C ALA A 71 2.75 1.63 -1.18
N ASP A 72 2.90 2.95 -1.38
CA ASP A 72 4.12 3.53 -1.92
C ASP A 72 5.30 3.37 -0.94
N ALA A 73 5.08 3.57 0.36
CA ALA A 73 6.10 3.35 1.39
C ALA A 73 6.59 1.89 1.42
N HIS A 74 5.66 0.92 1.36
CA HIS A 74 6.01 -0.50 1.28
C HIS A 74 6.78 -0.82 0.00
N ALA A 75 6.34 -0.30 -1.14
CA ALA A 75 7.01 -0.55 -2.41
C ALA A 75 8.45 -0.06 -2.41
N LEU A 76 8.69 1.17 -1.95
CA LEU A 76 10.03 1.74 -1.86
C LEU A 76 10.92 0.99 -0.86
N PHE A 77 10.36 0.59 0.28
CA PHE A 77 11.08 -0.25 1.23
C PHE A 77 11.49 -1.58 0.60
N ILE A 78 10.56 -2.29 -0.07
CA ILE A 78 10.86 -3.58 -0.72
C ILE A 78 11.93 -3.41 -1.81
N ALA A 79 11.86 -2.34 -2.60
CA ALA A 79 12.78 -2.12 -3.71
C ALA A 79 14.20 -1.75 -3.26
N HIS A 80 14.34 -1.03 -2.15
CA HIS A 80 15.59 -0.32 -1.84
C HIS A 80 16.15 -0.58 -0.44
N HIS A 81 15.42 -1.24 0.46
CA HIS A 81 15.92 -1.46 1.80
C HIS A 81 16.99 -2.56 1.84
N ASP A 82 18.20 -2.20 2.29
CA ASP A 82 19.26 -3.14 2.60
C ASP A 82 19.28 -3.48 4.10
N LYS A 83 18.84 -4.69 4.44
CA LYS A 83 18.80 -5.21 5.81
C LYS A 83 20.17 -5.32 6.46
N LYS A 84 21.21 -5.68 5.70
CA LYS A 84 22.56 -5.88 6.24
C LYS A 84 23.17 -4.54 6.60
N LEU A 85 23.04 -3.55 5.70
CA LEU A 85 23.49 -2.19 5.95
C LEU A 85 22.77 -1.61 7.18
N HIS A 86 21.45 -1.71 7.23
CA HIS A 86 20.67 -1.22 8.36
C HIS A 86 21.07 -1.90 9.69
N ALA A 87 21.28 -3.22 9.71
CA ALA A 87 21.71 -3.93 10.91
C ALA A 87 23.11 -3.52 11.37
N ALA A 88 24.01 -3.16 10.44
CA ALA A 88 25.37 -2.72 10.74
C ALA A 88 25.45 -1.27 11.25
N THR A 89 24.52 -0.40 10.84
CA THR A 89 24.58 1.05 11.15
C THR A 89 23.46 1.54 12.05
N ARG A 90 22.59 0.65 12.55
CA ARG A 90 21.54 1.06 13.50
C ARG A 90 22.16 1.57 14.81
N PRO A 91 21.62 2.65 15.43
CA PRO A 91 22.08 3.16 16.72
C PRO A 91 21.96 2.16 17.86
#